data_AF-A0A1V4DC65-F1
#
_entry.id   AF-A0A1V4DC65-F1
#
_cell.length_a   1.000
_cell.length_b   1.000
_cell.length_c   1.000
_cell.angle_alpha   90.00
_cell.angle_beta   90.00
_cell.angle_gamma   90.00
#
_symmetry.space_group_name_H-M   'P 1'
#
loop_
_entity.id
_entity.type
_entity.pdbx_description
1 polymer ?
#
loop_
_entity_poly.entity_id
_entity_poly.type
_entity_poly.pdbx_seq_one_letter_code
_entity_poly.pdbx_strand_id
1 'polypeptide(L)'
;MITPTDLDSRIAQYATAEFVDSTLIQEAGLESLSLLRLAVEVADEDAEIDAVGLVDVRTVGDLKVWLISLFPKDADETGAAC
;
A
#
# COMPACT_ATOMS: atom_id res chain seq x y z
N MET A 1 13.86 -4.52 -0.59
CA MET A 1 13.37 -3.14 -0.84
C MET A 1 12.40 -3.19 -1.99
N ILE A 2 11.13 -2.91 -1.75
CA ILE A 2 10.14 -2.74 -2.80
C ILE A 2 10.27 -1.30 -3.30
N THR A 3 10.52 -1.13 -4.60
CA THR A 3 10.65 0.19 -5.22
C THR A 3 9.28 0.70 -5.68
N PRO A 4 9.10 2.01 -5.91
CA PRO A 4 7.85 2.55 -6.46
C PRO A 4 7.41 1.87 -7.77
N THR A 5 8.36 1.50 -8.62
CA THR A 5 8.13 0.75 -9.87
C THR A 5 7.63 -0.68 -9.62
N ASP A 6 8.04 -1.30 -8.51
CA ASP A 6 7.51 -2.61 -8.09
C ASP A 6 6.06 -2.49 -7.61
N LEU A 7 5.72 -1.40 -6.91
CA LEU A 7 4.34 -1.12 -6.49
C LEU A 7 3.41 -0.92 -7.68
N ASP A 8 3.83 -0.19 -8.71
CA ASP A 8 3.06 -0.04 -9.96
C ASP A 8 2.74 -1.39 -10.59
N SER A 9 3.76 -2.24 -10.70
CA SER A 9 3.61 -3.58 -11.29
C SER A 9 2.68 -4.48 -10.47
N ARG A 10 2.66 -4.34 -9.14
CA ARG A 10 1.74 -5.09 -8.26
C ARG A 10 0.32 -4.54 -8.34
N ILE A 11 0.14 -3.22 -8.32
CA ILE A 11 -1.18 -2.59 -8.44
C ILE A 11 -1.81 -2.97 -9.79
N ALA A 12 -1.02 -3.02 -10.86
CA ALA A 12 -1.47 -3.44 -12.19
C ALA A 12 -1.99 -4.88 -12.27
N GLN A 13 -1.61 -5.77 -11.35
CA GLN A 13 -2.15 -7.14 -11.31
C GLN A 13 -3.61 -7.19 -10.86
N TYR A 14 -4.07 -6.15 -10.14
CA TYR A 14 -5.41 -6.06 -9.58
C TYR A 14 -6.26 -4.97 -10.24
N ALA A 15 -5.64 -4.01 -10.92
CA ALA A 15 -6.33 -2.97 -11.69
C ALA A 15 -6.97 -3.58 -12.95
N THR A 16 -8.14 -3.07 -13.33
CA THR A 16 -8.82 -3.46 -14.59
C THR A 16 -8.69 -2.40 -15.67
N ALA A 17 -8.09 -1.25 -15.35
CA ALA A 17 -7.83 -0.15 -16.26
C ALA A 17 -6.40 0.39 -16.09
N GLU A 18 -5.89 1.07 -17.13
CA GLU A 18 -4.65 1.83 -17.02
C GLU A 18 -4.80 2.96 -16.01
N PHE A 19 -3.72 3.28 -15.29
CA PHE A 19 -3.74 4.27 -14.25
C PHE A 19 -2.45 5.08 -14.21
N VAL A 20 -2.57 6.26 -13.60
CA VAL A 20 -1.47 7.11 -13.15
C VAL A 20 -1.76 7.50 -11.69
N ASP A 21 -0.81 8.17 -11.03
CA ASP A 21 -0.95 8.49 -9.60
C ASP A 21 -2.21 9.32 -9.27
N SER A 22 -2.67 10.16 -10.19
CA SER A 22 -3.89 10.96 -10.00
C SER A 22 -5.19 10.22 -10.30
N THR A 23 -5.13 8.99 -10.84
CA THR A 23 -6.32 8.18 -11.17
C THR A 23 -7.04 7.79 -9.89
N LEU A 24 -8.37 7.92 -9.85
CA LEU A 24 -9.14 7.46 -8.69
C LEU A 24 -9.11 5.94 -8.59
N ILE A 25 -9.15 5.40 -7.37
CA ILE A 25 -9.15 3.94 -7.13
C ILE A 25 -10.25 3.23 -7.94
N GLN A 26 -11.44 3.83 -8.00
CA GLN A 26 -12.58 3.30 -8.74
C GLN A 26 -12.37 3.34 -10.26
N GLU A 27 -11.67 4.37 -10.77
CA GLU A 27 -11.36 4.52 -12.19
C GLU A 27 -10.27 3.53 -12.64
N ALA A 28 -9.33 3.20 -11.75
CA ALA A 28 -8.35 2.13 -11.96
C ALA A 28 -8.98 0.72 -11.86
N GLY A 29 -10.25 0.62 -11.47
CA GLY A 29 -10.95 -0.65 -11.31
C GLY A 29 -10.50 -1.45 -10.09
N LEU A 30 -9.95 -0.78 -9.08
CA LEU A 30 -9.50 -1.41 -7.84
C LEU A 30 -10.66 -1.47 -6.85
N GLU A 31 -10.95 -2.67 -6.33
CA GLU A 31 -11.97 -2.89 -5.31
C GLU A 31 -11.36 -3.08 -3.91
N SER A 32 -12.16 -2.88 -2.86
CA SER A 32 -11.71 -2.95 -1.46
C SER A 32 -11.00 -4.26 -1.11
N LEU A 33 -11.44 -5.39 -1.66
CA LEU A 33 -10.80 -6.69 -1.42
C LEU A 33 -9.41 -6.77 -2.10
N SER A 34 -9.29 -6.20 -3.30
CA SER A 34 -8.01 -6.10 -4.01
C SER A 34 -7.02 -5.25 -3.24
N LEU A 35 -7.48 -4.13 -2.66
CA LEU A 35 -6.65 -3.25 -1.82
C LEU A 35 -6.12 -4.00 -0.58
N LEU A 36 -6.99 -4.73 0.12
CA LEU A 36 -6.59 -5.52 1.29
C LEU A 36 -5.63 -6.64 0.92
N ARG A 37 -5.85 -7.32 -0.19
CA ARG A 37 -4.95 -8.38 -0.66
C ARG A 37 -3.57 -7.83 -1.02
N LEU A 38 -3.54 -6.67 -1.66
CA LEU A 38 -2.31 -5.97 -2.01
C LEU A 38 -1.57 -5.49 -0.75
N ALA A 39 -2.30 -4.99 0.26
CA ALA A 39 -1.74 -4.65 1.57
C ALA A 39 -1.04 -5.85 2.23
N VAL A 40 -1.72 -7.00 2.29
CA VAL A 40 -1.16 -8.25 2.84
C VAL A 40 0.07 -8.72 2.05
N GLU A 41 0.10 -8.49 0.73
CA GLU A 41 1.24 -8.87 -0.11
C GLU A 41 2.49 -7.99 0.13
N VAL A 42 2.28 -6.75 0.56
CA VAL A 42 3.30 -5.69 0.69
C VAL A 42 3.77 -5.56 2.14
N ALA A 43 2.90 -5.82 3.10
CA ALA A 43 3.16 -5.79 4.52
C ALA A 43 4.24 -6.79 4.94
N ASP A 44 5.01 -6.42 5.97
CA ASP A 44 5.90 -7.35 6.67
C ASP A 44 5.10 -8.43 7.41
N GLU A 45 5.73 -9.55 7.78
CA GLU A 45 5.07 -10.68 8.44
C GLU A 45 4.45 -10.28 9.78
N ASP A 46 5.04 -9.27 10.44
CA ASP A 46 4.58 -8.73 11.73
C ASP A 46 3.90 -7.35 11.62
N ALA A 47 3.69 -6.83 10.40
CA ALA A 47 3.10 -5.50 10.21
C ALA A 47 1.58 -5.50 10.44
N GLU A 48 1.11 -4.61 11.32
CA GLU A 48 -0.33 -4.37 11.52
C GLU A 48 -0.89 -3.55 10.35
N ILE A 49 -1.95 -4.06 9.72
CA ILE A 49 -2.66 -3.34 8.66
C ILE A 49 -3.70 -2.41 9.29
N ASP A 50 -3.36 -1.13 9.44
CA ASP A 50 -4.33 -0.12 9.85
C ASP A 50 -5.32 0.19 8.71
N ALA A 51 -6.47 -0.47 8.76
CA ALA A 51 -7.56 -0.29 7.81
C ALA A 51 -8.26 1.08 7.95
N VAL A 52 -8.04 1.83 9.02
CA VAL A 52 -8.60 3.20 9.16
C VAL A 52 -7.94 4.13 8.14
N GLY A 53 -6.64 3.94 7.88
CA GLY A 53 -5.91 4.70 6.86
C GLY A 53 -6.47 4.57 5.44
N LEU A 54 -7.23 3.52 5.14
CA LEU A 54 -7.87 3.34 3.82
C LEU A 54 -9.02 4.34 3.56
N VAL A 55 -9.57 4.97 4.59
CA VAL A 55 -10.70 5.92 4.44
C VAL A 55 -10.30 7.14 3.60
N ASP A 56 -9.03 7.55 3.71
CA ASP A 56 -8.49 8.73 3.03
C ASP A 56 -7.83 8.39 1.68
N VAL A 57 -7.72 7.11 1.32
CA VAL A 57 -7.16 6.68 0.04
C VAL A 57 -8.17 6.92 -1.09
N ARG A 58 -7.90 7.92 -1.94
CA ARG A 58 -8.78 8.30 -3.06
C ARG A 58 -8.16 8.00 -4.42
N THR A 59 -6.86 8.18 -4.55
CA THR A 59 -6.10 8.02 -5.78
C THR A 59 -5.10 6.88 -5.69
N VAL A 60 -4.57 6.43 -6.83
CA VAL A 60 -3.48 5.46 -6.86
C VAL A 60 -2.23 5.99 -6.15
N GLY A 61 -1.96 7.31 -6.22
CA GLY A 61 -0.89 7.95 -5.48
C GLY A 61 -1.08 7.82 -3.97
N ASP A 62 -2.28 8.06 -3.46
CA ASP A 62 -2.60 7.88 -2.03
C ASP A 62 -2.41 6.42 -1.61
N LEU A 63 -2.82 5.47 -2.46
CA LEU A 63 -2.64 4.04 -2.22
C LEU A 63 -1.16 3.68 -2.11
N LYS A 64 -0.32 4.16 -3.03
CA LYS A 64 1.13 3.92 -2.98
C LYS A 64 1.73 4.43 -1.68
N VAL A 65 1.36 5.64 -1.24
CA VAL A 65 1.83 6.22 0.02
C VAL A 65 1.40 5.36 1.21
N TRP A 66 0.14 4.93 1.24
CA TRP A 66 -0.36 4.06 2.30
C TRP A 66 0.36 2.71 2.33
N LEU A 67 0.58 2.07 1.18
CA LEU A 67 1.32 0.81 1.07
C LEU A 67 2.77 0.94 1.49
N ILE A 68 3.42 2.08 1.18
CA ILE A 68 4.78 2.36 1.64
C ILE A 68 4.84 2.44 3.17
N SER A 69 3.79 2.93 3.82
CA SER A 69 3.74 2.99 5.28
C SER A 69 3.71 1.62 5.96
N LEU A 70 3.29 0.58 5.23
CA LEU A 70 3.24 -0.82 5.69
C LEU A 70 4.56 -1.56 5.52
N PHE A 71 5.57 -0.95 4.86
CA PHE A 71 6.89 -1.55 4.77
C PHE A 71 7.56 -1.60 6.14
N PRO A 72 8.42 -2.60 6.36
CA PRO A 72 9.28 -2.62 7.53
C PRO A 72 10.09 -1.33 7.55
N LYS A 73 9.78 -0.45 8.51
CA LYS A 73 10.75 0.53 8.97
C LYS A 73 11.78 -0.30 9.71
N ASP A 74 13.01 -0.34 9.21
CA ASP A 74 14.15 -0.84 9.99
C ASP A 74 14.00 -0.24 11.41
N ALA A 75 13.77 -1.13 12.38
CA ALA A 75 13.45 -0.76 13.74
C ALA A 75 14.65 -0.05 14.36
N ASP A 76 14.64 1.28 14.36
CA ASP A 76 15.41 2.06 15.30
C ASP A 76 14.46 2.52 16.42
N GLU A 77 14.27 1.63 17.40
CA GLU A 77 14.01 2.03 18.78
C GLU A 77 14.96 1.28 19.71
N THR A 78 16.19 1.80 19.73
CA THR A 78 17.05 1.74 20.92
C THR A 78 16.31 2.43 22.07
N GLY A 79 15.75 1.66 23.00
CA GLY A 79 14.92 2.24 24.07
C GLY A 79 14.59 1.33 25.25
N ALA A 80 15.46 0.39 25.63
CA ALA A 80 15.35 -0.31 26.92
C ALA A 80 16.74 -0.60 27.49
N ALA A 81 17.41 0.45 27.97
CA ALA A 81 18.41 0.30 29.03
C ALA A 81 17.67 0.45 30.36
N CYS A 82 17.41 -0.68 31.02
CA CYS A 82 17.13 -0.74 32.46
C CYS A 82 18.46 -0.79 33.23
#